data_AF-V5FR29-F1
#
_entry.id   AF-V5FR29-F1
#
_cell.length_a   1.000
_cell.length_b   1.000
_cell.length_c   1.000
_cell.angle_alpha   90.00
_cell.angle_beta   90.00
_cell.angle_gamma   90.00
#
_symmetry.space_group_name_H-M   'P 1'
#
loop_
_entity.id
_entity.type
_entity.pdbx_description
1 polymer ?
#
loop_
_entity_poly.entity_id
_entity_poly.type
_entity_poly.pdbx_seq_one_letter_code
_entity_poly.pdbx_strand_id
1 'polypeptide(L)'
;RRFKELATANIIGSCIFTRYNNKTYTVDDIAWDMSPVDTFPTRDGKSISFVDYYKQQYNIVIRDVTQPLLINRKNLKVSGSSEKVERMVCLIPELSFLTGLTDTMRSDFRVMKDVAQYTRVTPHQRMAALRTYLSSVKNSEKAQQ
;
A
#
# COMPACT_ATOMS: atom_id res chain seq x y z
N ARG A 1 -12.42 -21.79 8.16
CA ARG A 1 -12.34 -21.11 9.48
C ARG A 1 -10.89 -20.78 9.84
N ARG A 2 -10.01 -21.77 10.04
CA ARG A 2 -8.58 -21.57 10.35
C ARG A 2 -7.82 -20.63 9.40
N PHE A 3 -8.12 -20.65 8.09
CA PHE A 3 -7.44 -19.77 7.13
C PHE A 3 -7.77 -18.28 7.35
N LYS A 4 -8.99 -17.94 7.77
CA LYS A 4 -9.39 -16.54 8.03
C LYS A 4 -8.62 -15.99 9.22
N GLU A 5 -8.56 -16.77 10.30
CA GLU A 5 -7.78 -16.43 11.51
C GLU A 5 -6.30 -16.22 11.19
N LEU A 6 -5.68 -17.13 10.43
CA LEU A 6 -4.28 -17.00 10.04
C LEU A 6 -4.04 -15.79 9.13
N ALA A 7 -4.93 -15.52 8.17
CA ALA A 7 -4.84 -14.36 7.29
C ALA A 7 -4.97 -13.05 8.10
N THR A 8 -5.98 -12.95 8.96
CA THR A 8 -6.19 -11.82 9.87
C THR A 8 -4.95 -11.59 10.75
N ALA A 9 -4.39 -12.65 11.36
CA ALA A 9 -3.23 -12.53 12.25
C ALA A 9 -1.94 -12.06 11.55
N ASN A 10 -1.75 -12.40 10.27
CA ASN A 10 -0.52 -12.05 9.54
C ASN A 10 -0.65 -10.76 8.71
N ILE A 11 -1.85 -10.42 8.23
CA ILE A 11 -2.06 -9.31 7.31
C ILE A 11 -2.45 -8.03 8.06
N ILE A 12 -3.24 -8.12 9.13
CA ILE A 12 -3.59 -6.93 9.92
C ILE A 12 -2.33 -6.30 10.52
N GLY A 13 -2.24 -4.98 10.44
CA GLY A 13 -1.07 -4.18 10.82
C GLY A 13 0.00 -4.09 9.74
N SER A 14 -0.07 -4.89 8.67
CA SER A 14 0.89 -4.82 7.58
C SER A 14 0.65 -3.59 6.70
N CYS A 15 1.75 -3.02 6.19
CA CYS A 15 1.71 -1.94 5.20
C CYS A 15 1.67 -2.54 3.79
N ILE A 16 0.65 -2.19 3.02
CA ILE A 16 0.48 -2.56 1.62
C ILE A 16 0.69 -1.36 0.71
N PHE A 17 1.15 -1.63 -0.51
CA PHE A 17 1.39 -0.67 -1.57
C PHE A 17 0.52 -0.99 -2.78
N THR A 18 -0.12 0.03 -3.33
CA THR A 18 -0.97 -0.08 -4.50
C THR A 18 -0.27 0.57 -5.70
N ARG A 19 0.15 -0.24 -6.67
CA ARG A 19 0.94 0.22 -7.83
C ARG A 19 0.20 1.20 -8.73
N TYR A 20 -1.13 1.10 -8.81
CA TYR A 20 -1.95 1.91 -9.72
C TYR A 20 -2.03 3.39 -9.32
N ASN A 21 -1.73 3.74 -8.06
CA ASN A 21 -1.73 5.11 -7.57
C ASN A 21 -0.49 5.47 -6.74
N ASN A 22 0.47 4.54 -6.61
CA ASN A 22 1.67 4.63 -5.78
C ASN A 22 1.41 5.06 -4.32
N LYS A 23 0.29 4.64 -3.74
CA LYS A 23 -0.05 4.91 -2.33
C LYS A 23 0.21 3.70 -1.46
N THR A 24 0.47 3.98 -0.19
CA THR A 24 0.58 2.97 0.86
C THR A 24 -0.58 3.08 1.85
N TYR A 25 -1.03 1.92 2.33
CA TYR A 25 -2.12 1.78 3.28
C TYR A 25 -1.73 0.77 4.36
N THR A 26 -2.17 0.98 5.58
CA THR A 26 -2.05 -0.02 6.65
C THR A 26 -3.33 -0.84 6.65
N VAL A 27 -3.23 -2.17 6.67
CA VAL A 27 -4.41 -3.02 6.78
C VAL A 27 -4.88 -3.02 8.23
N ASP A 28 -6.07 -2.50 8.49
CA ASP A 28 -6.67 -2.47 9.82
C ASP A 28 -7.62 -3.65 10.03
N ASP A 29 -8.28 -4.12 8.97
CA ASP A 29 -9.20 -5.26 9.01
C ASP A 29 -9.37 -5.92 7.63
N ILE A 30 -10.04 -7.08 7.58
CA ILE A 30 -10.41 -7.79 6.36
C ILE A 30 -11.94 -7.98 6.34
N ALA A 31 -12.61 -7.36 5.37
CA ALA A 31 -14.04 -7.54 5.13
C ALA A 31 -14.27 -8.84 4.35
N TRP A 32 -14.67 -9.89 5.06
CA TRP A 32 -14.94 -11.23 4.49
C TRP A 32 -16.35 -11.39 3.93
N ASP A 33 -17.21 -10.43 4.23
CA ASP A 33 -18.61 -10.29 3.83
C ASP A 33 -18.77 -9.44 2.57
N MET A 34 -17.72 -8.69 2.19
CA MET A 34 -17.67 -7.88 0.98
C MET A 34 -16.75 -8.50 -0.08
N SER A 35 -17.00 -8.11 -1.32
CA SER A 35 -16.32 -8.59 -2.51
C SER A 35 -16.22 -7.49 -3.58
N PRO A 36 -15.35 -7.63 -4.59
CA PRO A 36 -15.23 -6.64 -5.66
C PRO A 36 -16.52 -6.35 -6.46
N VAL A 37 -17.52 -7.23 -6.41
CA VAL A 37 -18.82 -6.99 -7.06
C VAL A 37 -19.71 -6.02 -6.29
N ASP A 38 -19.44 -5.81 -5.00
CA ASP A 38 -20.20 -4.88 -4.17
C ASP A 38 -19.96 -3.43 -4.60
N THR A 39 -20.93 -2.58 -4.29
CA THR A 39 -20.93 -1.18 -4.70
C THR A 39 -20.60 -0.23 -3.56
N PHE A 40 -19.98 0.89 -3.88
CA PHE A 40 -19.72 1.97 -2.93
C PHE A 40 -20.15 3.32 -3.51
N PRO A 41 -20.52 4.31 -2.66
CA PRO A 41 -20.88 5.64 -3.11
C PRO A 41 -19.64 6.38 -3.62
N THR A 42 -19.71 6.88 -4.85
CA THR A 42 -18.71 7.78 -5.41
C THR A 42 -18.89 9.19 -4.85
N ARG A 43 -17.87 10.03 -5.07
CA ARG A 43 -17.91 11.45 -4.70
C ARG A 43 -19.12 12.19 -5.33
N ASP A 44 -19.59 11.74 -6.48
CA ASP A 44 -20.72 12.32 -7.20
C ASP A 44 -22.09 11.78 -6.73
N GLY A 45 -22.10 10.96 -5.67
CA GLY A 45 -23.32 10.37 -5.09
C GLY A 45 -23.87 9.16 -5.85
N LYS A 46 -23.25 8.75 -6.96
CA LYS A 46 -23.61 7.54 -7.69
C LYS A 46 -23.00 6.31 -7.02
N SER A 47 -23.67 5.17 -7.08
CA SER A 47 -23.06 3.90 -6.64
C SER A 47 -22.36 3.22 -7.81
N ILE A 48 -21.14 2.75 -7.61
CA ILE A 48 -20.36 1.99 -8.60
C ILE A 48 -19.77 0.75 -7.94
N SER A 49 -19.65 -0.36 -8.67
CA SER A 49 -18.97 -1.55 -8.17
C SER A 49 -17.46 -1.30 -8.06
N PHE A 50 -16.75 -2.02 -7.19
CA PHE A 50 -15.29 -1.94 -7.19
C PHE A 50 -14.71 -2.39 -8.54
N VAL A 51 -15.27 -3.43 -9.16
CA VAL A 51 -14.82 -3.90 -10.48
C VAL A 51 -14.89 -2.79 -11.53
N ASP A 52 -16.03 -2.13 -11.66
CA ASP A 52 -16.23 -1.08 -12.64
C ASP A 52 -15.36 0.13 -12.34
N TYR A 53 -15.21 0.50 -11.07
CA TYR A 53 -14.36 1.61 -10.67
C TYR A 53 -12.90 1.39 -11.09
N TYR A 54 -12.31 0.23 -10.76
CA TYR A 54 -10.91 -0.05 -11.13
C TYR A 54 -10.74 -0.18 -12.64
N LYS A 55 -11.76 -0.67 -13.35
CA LYS A 55 -11.74 -0.75 -14.80
C LYS A 55 -11.82 0.63 -15.46
N GLN A 56 -12.69 1.52 -14.98
CA GLN A 56 -12.85 2.87 -15.57
C GLN A 56 -11.70 3.80 -15.19
N GLN A 57 -11.28 3.81 -13.93
CA GLN A 57 -10.29 4.77 -13.42
C GLN A 57 -8.85 4.39 -13.77
N TYR A 58 -8.53 3.09 -13.74
CA TYR A 58 -7.16 2.60 -13.86
C TYR A 58 -6.97 1.60 -15.02
N ASN A 59 -8.02 1.26 -15.76
CA ASN A 59 -8.02 0.22 -16.80
C ASN A 59 -7.55 -1.15 -16.30
N ILE A 60 -7.84 -1.48 -15.04
CA ILE A 60 -7.46 -2.75 -14.41
C ILE A 60 -8.66 -3.70 -14.40
N VAL A 61 -8.43 -4.94 -14.81
CA VAL A 61 -9.42 -6.02 -14.74
C VAL A 61 -9.10 -6.87 -13.52
N ILE A 62 -10.01 -6.91 -12.56
CA ILE A 62 -9.93 -7.80 -11.38
C ILE A 62 -10.31 -9.21 -11.83
N ARG A 63 -9.45 -10.18 -11.52
CA ARG A 63 -9.62 -11.57 -11.98
C ARG A 63 -10.47 -12.37 -11.01
N ASP A 64 -10.23 -12.20 -9.71
CA ASP A 64 -11.02 -12.86 -8.67
C ASP A 64 -12.08 -11.91 -8.14
N VAL A 65 -13.32 -12.08 -8.56
CA VAL A 65 -14.45 -11.24 -8.11
C VAL A 65 -15.04 -11.69 -6.77
N THR A 66 -14.57 -12.81 -6.21
CA THR A 66 -15.04 -13.39 -4.95
C THR A 66 -14.08 -13.16 -3.78
N GLN A 67 -12.93 -12.55 -4.04
CA GLN A 67 -11.94 -12.23 -3.00
C GLN A 67 -12.53 -11.26 -1.95
N PRO A 68 -12.11 -11.36 -0.68
CA PRO A 68 -12.47 -10.40 0.35
C PRO A 68 -11.83 -9.03 0.08
N LEU A 69 -12.24 -8.00 0.81
CA LEU A 69 -11.63 -6.67 0.74
C LEU A 69 -10.75 -6.38 1.96
N LEU A 70 -9.66 -5.64 1.77
CA LEU A 70 -8.83 -5.12 2.85
C LEU A 70 -9.37 -3.76 3.27
N ILE A 71 -9.45 -3.52 4.57
CA ILE A 71 -9.95 -2.28 5.14
C ILE A 71 -8.79 -1.46 5.70
N ASN A 72 -8.72 -0.21 5.29
CA ASN A 72 -7.90 0.81 5.94
C ASN A 72 -8.82 1.86 6.58
N ARG A 73 -8.63 2.13 7.87
CA ARG A 73 -9.34 3.15 8.63
C ARG A 73 -8.38 4.26 9.01
N LYS A 74 -8.70 5.50 8.64
CA LYS A 74 -7.95 6.68 9.05
C LYS A 74 -8.85 7.65 9.80
N ASN A 75 -8.50 7.89 11.06
CA ASN A 75 -9.09 8.96 11.85
C ASN A 75 -8.40 10.28 11.51
N LEU A 76 -9.07 11.13 10.74
CA LEU A 76 -8.57 12.46 10.42
C LEU A 76 -9.14 13.47 11.40
N LYS A 77 -8.26 14.26 12.03
CA LYS A 77 -8.67 15.45 12.78
C LYS A 77 -9.04 16.55 11.79
N VAL A 78 -10.23 17.11 11.91
CA VAL A 78 -10.63 18.28 11.13
C VAL A 78 -10.02 19.51 11.78
N SER A 79 -9.28 20.33 11.01
CA SER A 79 -8.74 21.59 11.54
C SER A 79 -9.90 22.49 11.98
N GLY A 80 -9.96 22.79 13.27
CA GLY A 80 -10.97 23.67 13.86
C GLY A 80 -12.18 22.98 14.51
N SER A 81 -12.26 21.64 14.51
CA SER A 81 -13.28 20.92 15.29
C SER A 81 -12.66 19.80 16.14
N SER A 82 -13.31 19.48 17.26
CA SER A 82 -12.95 18.35 18.13
C SER A 82 -13.37 16.99 17.53
N GLU A 83 -14.11 17.00 16.42
CA GLU A 83 -14.63 15.79 15.79
C GLU A 83 -13.57 15.12 14.90
N LYS A 84 -13.43 13.81 15.08
CA LYS A 84 -12.61 12.95 14.21
C LYS A 84 -13.51 12.44 13.10
N VAL A 85 -13.16 12.71 11.86
CA VAL A 85 -13.82 12.08 10.71
C VAL A 85 -13.11 10.76 10.42
N GLU A 86 -13.81 9.66 10.63
CA GLU A 86 -13.34 8.33 10.24
C GLU A 86 -13.48 8.19 8.71
N ARG A 87 -12.35 7.99 8.03
CA ARG A 87 -12.34 7.59 6.62
C ARG A 87 -12.02 6.11 6.54
N MET A 88 -12.97 5.34 6.02
CA MET A 88 -12.80 3.95 5.69
C MET A 88 -12.50 3.82 4.20
N VAL A 89 -11.48 3.05 3.85
CA VAL A 89 -11.10 2.74 2.47
C VAL A 89 -11.07 1.24 2.31
N CYS A 90 -11.83 0.73 1.35
CA CYS A 90 -11.80 -0.67 0.95
C CYS A 90 -10.82 -0.85 -0.22
N LEU A 91 -9.91 -1.81 -0.09
CA LEU A 91 -8.84 -2.09 -1.03
C LEU A 91 -8.95 -3.53 -1.52
N ILE A 92 -8.58 -3.77 -2.78
CA ILE A 92 -8.62 -5.10 -3.36
C ILE A 92 -7.28 -5.81 -3.10
N PRO A 93 -7.27 -7.00 -2.47
CA PRO A 93 -6.05 -7.76 -2.21
C PRO A 93 -5.21 -8.03 -3.48
N GLU A 94 -5.83 -8.40 -4.60
CA GLU A 94 -5.16 -8.65 -5.88
C GLU A 94 -4.32 -7.46 -6.38
N LEU A 95 -4.72 -6.24 -6.03
CA LEU A 95 -4.04 -5.00 -6.45
C LEU A 95 -3.08 -4.45 -5.39
N SER A 96 -2.94 -5.15 -4.27
CA SER A 96 -2.21 -4.73 -3.09
C SER A 96 -0.95 -5.57 -2.89
N PHE A 97 0.19 -4.91 -2.77
CA PHE A 97 1.48 -5.56 -2.57
C PHE A 97 1.96 -5.34 -1.15
N LEU A 98 2.22 -6.42 -0.40
CA LEU A 98 2.84 -6.29 0.92
C LEU A 98 4.20 -5.61 0.79
N THR A 99 4.48 -4.68 1.70
CA THR A 99 5.74 -3.96 1.78
C THR A 99 6.49 -4.28 3.05
N GLY A 100 7.81 -4.07 3.01
CA GLY A 100 8.70 -4.40 4.11
C GLY A 100 9.03 -5.87 4.20
N LEU A 101 9.70 -6.23 5.30
CA LEU A 101 10.06 -7.60 5.62
C LEU A 101 9.16 -8.08 6.77
N THR A 102 8.53 -9.23 6.60
CA THR A 102 7.81 -9.89 7.69
C THR A 102 8.79 -10.33 8.78
N ASP A 103 8.30 -10.57 10.00
CA ASP A 103 9.18 -11.05 11.09
C ASP A 103 9.80 -12.42 10.79
N THR A 104 9.08 -13.26 10.03
CA THR A 104 9.62 -14.52 9.50
C THR A 104 10.79 -14.29 8.54
N MET A 105 10.70 -13.31 7.64
CA MET A 105 11.81 -12.95 6.75
C MET A 105 12.98 -12.31 7.51
N ARG A 106 12.71 -11.51 8.55
CA ARG A 106 13.76 -10.89 9.38
C ARG A 106 14.51 -11.91 10.24
N SER A 107 13.82 -12.93 10.71
CA SER A 107 14.42 -14.02 11.50
C SER A 107 15.18 -15.03 10.63
N ASP A 108 14.91 -15.09 9.31
CA ASP A 108 15.68 -15.89 8.37
C ASP A 108 17.03 -15.21 8.02
N PHE A 109 18.12 -15.80 8.51
CA PHE A 109 19.47 -15.32 8.25
C PHE A 109 19.86 -15.33 6.76
N ARG A 110 19.35 -16.27 5.96
CA ARG A 110 19.66 -16.35 4.53
C ARG A 110 19.07 -15.15 3.79
N VAL A 111 17.79 -14.88 4.04
CA VAL A 111 17.09 -13.71 3.48
C VAL A 111 17.78 -12.42 3.90
N MET A 112 18.08 -12.27 5.20
CA MET A 112 18.74 -11.05 5.70
C MET A 112 20.17 -10.89 5.20
N LYS A 113 20.91 -11.98 4.94
CA LYS A 113 22.24 -11.94 4.34
C LYS A 113 22.17 -11.40 2.91
N ASP A 114 21.21 -11.85 2.11
CA ASP A 114 21.04 -11.38 0.73
C ASP A 114 20.59 -9.91 0.70
N VAL A 115 19.62 -9.53 1.56
CA VAL A 115 19.21 -8.13 1.72
C VAL A 115 20.40 -7.25 2.13
N ALA A 116 21.26 -7.73 3.02
CA ALA A 116 22.44 -7.00 3.48
C ALA A 116 23.44 -6.72 2.35
N GLN A 117 23.56 -7.58 1.34
CA GLN A 117 24.46 -7.35 0.21
C GLN A 117 24.10 -6.09 -0.57
N TYR A 118 22.80 -5.77 -0.68
CA TYR A 118 22.32 -4.60 -1.42
C TYR A 118 22.11 -3.37 -0.55
N THR A 119 21.85 -3.55 0.75
CA THR A 119 21.53 -2.45 1.68
C THR A 119 22.73 -1.94 2.47
N ARG A 120 23.80 -2.75 2.65
CA ARG A 120 25.02 -2.32 3.34
C ARG A 120 25.94 -1.55 2.39
N VAL A 121 25.76 -0.23 2.37
CA VAL A 121 26.57 0.68 1.57
C VAL A 121 27.84 1.09 2.33
N THR A 122 29.01 0.89 1.73
CA THR A 122 30.29 1.34 2.32
C THR A 122 30.43 2.87 2.29
N PRO A 123 31.29 3.48 3.12
CA PRO A 123 31.49 4.93 3.10
C PRO A 123 31.87 5.49 1.72
N HIS A 124 32.71 4.75 0.97
CA HIS A 124 33.12 5.15 -0.38
C HIS A 124 31.95 5.11 -1.37
N GLN A 125 31.18 4.03 -1.40
CA GLN A 125 29.99 3.91 -2.24
C GLN A 125 28.94 4.99 -1.89
N ARG A 126 28.76 5.29 -0.60
CA ARG A 126 27.85 6.34 -0.15
C ARG A 126 28.28 7.72 -0.64
N MET A 127 29.58 8.04 -0.54
CA MET A 127 30.12 9.30 -1.04
C MET A 127 29.97 9.41 -2.57
N ALA A 128 30.23 8.34 -3.31
CA ALA A 128 30.04 8.30 -4.76
C ALA A 128 28.58 8.55 -5.14
N ALA A 129 27.63 7.82 -4.53
CA ALA A 129 26.21 7.99 -4.78
C ALA A 129 25.72 9.41 -4.44
N LEU A 130 26.22 10.00 -3.36
CA LEU A 130 25.90 11.38 -2.98
C LEU A 130 26.43 12.40 -3.99
N ARG A 131 27.66 12.23 -4.48
CA ARG A 131 28.22 13.08 -5.55
C ARG A 131 27.41 12.98 -6.83
N THR A 132 27.04 11.77 -7.24
CA THR A 132 26.18 11.54 -8.41
C THR A 132 24.83 12.24 -8.22
N TYR A 133 24.17 12.03 -7.08
CA TYR A 133 22.91 12.71 -6.76
C TYR A 133 23.03 14.23 -6.84
N LEU A 134 24.06 14.82 -6.21
CA LEU A 134 24.29 16.27 -6.27
C LEU A 134 24.51 16.77 -7.70
N SER A 135 25.23 16.01 -8.53
CA SER A 135 25.41 16.38 -9.94
C SER A 135 24.09 16.31 -10.72
N SER A 136 23.28 15.28 -10.50
CA SER A 136 21.96 15.14 -11.12
C SER A 136 21.01 16.26 -10.72
N VAL A 137 21.02 16.68 -9.45
CA VAL A 137 20.23 17.80 -8.95
C VAL A 137 20.70 19.11 -9.60
N LYS A 138 22.01 19.39 -9.57
CA LYS A 138 22.57 20.60 -10.18
C LYS A 138 22.30 20.69 -11.68
N ASN A 139 22.28 19.58 -12.38
CA ASN A 139 22.06 19.55 -13.83
C ASN A 139 20.57 19.46 -14.21
N SER A 140 19.66 19.45 -13.24
CA SER A 140 18.22 19.44 -13.50
C SER A 140 17.68 20.87 -13.51
N GLU A 141 17.21 21.34 -14.67
CA GLU A 141 16.63 22.68 -14.85
C GLU A 141 15.46 22.95 -13.88
N LYS A 142 14.68 21.92 -13.54
CA LYS A 142 13.56 22.01 -12.58
C LYS A 142 14.00 22.22 -11.13
N ALA A 143 15.25 21.90 -10.80
CA ALA A 143 15.80 22.04 -9.45
C ALA A 143 16.66 23.30 -9.26
N GLN A 144 16.94 24.03 -10.34
CA GLN A 144 17.68 25.30 -10.33
C GLN A 144 16.78 26.55 -10.19
N GLN A 145 15.46 26.38 -10.09
CA GLN A 145 14.50 27.47 -9.82
C GLN A 145 14.40 27.79 -8.34
#